data_AF-A0A7X2ST75-F1
#
_entry.id   AF-A0A7X2ST75-F1
#
_cell.length_a   1.000
_cell.length_b   1.000
_cell.length_c   1.000
_cell.angle_alpha   90.00
_cell.angle_beta   90.00
_cell.angle_gamma   90.00
#
_symmetry.space_group_name_H-M   'P 1'
#
loop_
_entity.id
_entity.type
_entity.pdbx_description
1 polymer ?
#
loop_
_entity_poly.entity_id
_entity_poly.type
_entity_poly.pdbx_seq_one_letter_code
_entity_poly.pdbx_strand_id
1 'polypeptide(L)'
;LGLKTVAIYAKEDEYGVHRFKADEAYLVGSGKKPIEAYLDINDIIRIAKMTNADAIHPGYGFLAENEEFAQKCEENGITFIGPSVEHLRIFGDKVEARNVANSAGLHTIPGTNDPVKSLKDVEKFADKHGYPIMIKAAMGGGGRGMRIVKRKEELREAYERARSEANQSFGD
;
A
#
# COMPACT_ATOMS: atom_id res chain seq x y z
N LEU A 1 -3.72 -4.11 28.08
CA LEU A 1 -3.61 -5.49 27.54
C LEU A 1 -2.51 -6.32 28.22
N GLY A 2 -1.53 -5.71 28.92
CA GLY A 2 -0.51 -6.48 29.64
C GLY A 2 0.49 -7.22 28.72
N LEU A 3 0.49 -6.88 27.43
CA LEU A 3 1.36 -7.47 26.42
C LEU A 3 2.74 -6.79 26.45
N LYS A 4 3.78 -7.58 26.22
CA LYS A 4 5.13 -7.09 25.96
C LYS A 4 5.24 -6.57 24.54
N THR A 5 6.14 -5.62 24.33
CA THR A 5 6.25 -4.86 23.09
C THR A 5 7.67 -4.86 22.56
N VAL A 6 7.79 -5.08 21.25
CA VAL A 6 9.06 -5.05 20.50
C VAL A 6 8.98 -3.90 19.50
N ALA A 7 9.96 -3.00 19.53
CA ALA A 7 10.12 -1.98 18.49
C ALA A 7 11.19 -2.40 17.47
N ILE A 8 10.99 -1.98 16.22
CA ILE A 8 12.03 -1.98 15.19
C ILE A 8 12.45 -0.54 14.91
N TYR A 9 13.72 -0.33 14.57
CA TYR A 9 14.21 0.99 14.17
C TYR A 9 15.29 0.90 13.09
N ALA A 10 15.25 1.81 12.11
CA ALA A 10 16.35 1.98 11.16
C ALA A 10 17.54 2.69 11.84
N LYS A 11 18.75 2.58 11.27
CA LYS A 11 19.95 3.18 11.89
C LYS A 11 19.81 4.69 12.09
N GLU A 12 19.23 5.37 11.11
CA GLU A 12 19.00 6.82 11.12
C GLU A 12 17.87 7.24 12.08
N ASP A 13 17.07 6.30 12.55
CA ASP A 13 15.95 6.51 13.48
C ASP A 13 16.28 5.99 14.89
N GLU A 14 17.56 5.87 15.23
CA GLU A 14 18.01 5.36 16.52
C GLU A 14 17.58 6.23 17.72
N TYR A 15 17.22 7.49 17.47
CA TYR A 15 16.70 8.42 18.48
C TYR A 15 15.16 8.53 18.46
N GLY A 16 14.47 7.72 17.65
CA GLY A 16 13.01 7.68 17.57
C GLY A 16 12.38 7.34 18.92
N VAL A 17 11.34 8.08 19.31
CA VAL A 17 10.70 7.92 20.63
C VAL A 17 10.12 6.51 20.80
N HIS A 18 9.58 5.91 19.74
CA HIS A 18 8.98 4.57 19.78
C HIS A 18 9.95 3.49 20.25
N ARG A 19 11.23 3.62 19.88
CA ARG A 19 12.32 2.72 20.30
C ARG A 19 12.42 2.61 21.82
N PHE A 20 12.30 3.73 22.53
CA PHE A 20 12.45 3.79 23.99
C PHE A 20 11.14 3.58 24.75
N LYS A 21 10.01 3.45 24.03
CA LYS A 21 8.69 3.18 24.63
C LYS A 21 8.33 1.71 24.63
N ALA A 22 8.97 0.90 23.80
CA ALA A 22 8.82 -0.55 23.81
C ALA A 22 9.62 -1.20 24.95
N ASP A 23 9.27 -2.43 25.33
CA ASP A 23 10.02 -3.20 26.33
C ASP A 23 11.41 -3.60 25.82
N GLU A 24 11.53 -3.86 24.52
CA GLU A 24 12.80 -4.13 23.82
C GLU A 24 12.76 -3.57 22.39
N ALA A 25 13.94 -3.34 21.78
CA ALA A 25 14.02 -2.74 20.46
C ALA A 25 15.23 -3.24 19.66
N TYR A 26 15.05 -3.44 18.35
CA TYR A 26 16.06 -4.01 17.46
C TYR A 26 16.25 -3.20 16.17
N LEU A 27 17.50 -3.12 15.72
CA LEU A 27 17.85 -2.54 14.44
C LEU A 27 17.26 -3.38 13.30
N VAL A 28 16.57 -2.74 12.35
CA VAL A 28 16.04 -3.37 11.14
C VAL A 28 16.72 -2.80 9.89
N GLY A 29 16.84 -3.63 8.85
CA GLY A 29 17.31 -3.23 7.54
C GLY A 29 18.73 -2.70 7.54
N SER A 30 19.63 -3.33 8.30
CA SER A 30 21.02 -2.88 8.45
C SER A 30 21.70 -2.62 7.09
N GLY A 31 22.18 -1.39 6.90
CA GLY A 31 22.84 -0.95 5.66
C GLY A 31 21.90 -0.50 4.53
N LYS A 32 20.58 -0.57 4.72
CA LYS A 32 19.59 -0.02 3.79
C LYS A 32 19.30 1.45 4.09
N LYS A 33 18.67 2.15 3.15
CA LYS A 33 18.15 3.49 3.40
C LYS A 33 17.05 3.45 4.46
N PRO A 34 16.76 4.57 5.17
CA PRO A 34 15.83 4.57 6.31
C PRO A 34 14.45 4.00 5.99
N ILE A 35 13.88 4.38 4.84
CA ILE A 35 12.55 3.89 4.41
C ILE A 35 12.62 2.42 3.99
N GLU A 36 13.64 2.06 3.21
CA GLU A 36 13.85 0.67 2.74
C GLU A 36 14.04 -0.31 3.90
N ALA A 37 14.61 0.16 5.02
CA ALA A 37 14.76 -0.63 6.23
C ALA A 37 13.39 -1.02 6.85
N TYR A 38 12.43 -0.09 6.89
CA TYR A 38 11.08 -0.37 7.37
C TYR A 38 10.20 -1.14 6.36
N LEU A 39 10.68 -1.31 5.13
CA LEU A 39 10.04 -2.14 4.10
C LEU A 39 10.70 -3.52 3.98
N ASP A 40 11.67 -3.84 4.85
CA ASP A 40 12.38 -5.12 4.83
C ASP A 40 11.59 -6.24 5.51
N ILE A 41 10.66 -6.84 4.76
CA ILE A 41 9.81 -7.94 5.23
C ILE A 41 10.63 -9.05 5.90
N ASN A 42 11.72 -9.48 5.27
CA ASN A 42 12.52 -10.61 5.77
C ASN A 42 13.20 -10.29 7.09
N ASP A 43 13.73 -9.08 7.24
CA ASP A 43 14.41 -8.68 8.46
C ASP A 43 13.42 -8.42 9.61
N ILE A 44 12.23 -7.89 9.30
CA ILE A 44 11.14 -7.76 10.28
C ILE A 44 10.70 -9.14 10.79
N ILE A 45 10.47 -10.11 9.89
CA ILE A 45 10.12 -11.48 10.26
C ILE A 45 11.24 -12.14 11.08
N ARG A 46 12.52 -11.91 10.72
CA ARG A 46 13.67 -12.39 11.51
C ARG A 46 13.62 -11.85 12.93
N ILE A 47 13.39 -10.55 13.12
CA ILE A 47 13.30 -9.92 14.44
C ILE A 47 12.13 -10.50 15.25
N ALA A 48 10.96 -10.65 14.64
CA ALA A 48 9.79 -11.22 15.29
C ALA A 48 10.06 -12.66 15.78
N LYS A 49 10.73 -13.48 14.97
CA LYS A 49 11.12 -14.85 15.37
C LYS A 49 12.18 -14.88 16.46
N MET A 50 13.18 -14.00 16.37
CA MET A 50 14.24 -13.89 17.38
C MET A 50 13.70 -13.48 18.76
N THR A 51 12.65 -12.68 18.78
CA THR A 51 12.00 -12.17 20.00
C THR A 51 10.81 -13.02 20.46
N ASN A 52 10.45 -14.06 19.69
CA ASN A 52 9.24 -14.86 19.89
C ASN A 52 7.96 -14.00 19.98
N ALA A 53 7.86 -12.97 19.12
CA ALA A 53 6.65 -12.16 19.04
C ALA A 53 5.49 -12.96 18.43
N ASP A 54 4.37 -13.06 19.14
CA ASP A 54 3.17 -13.78 18.68
C ASP A 54 2.41 -13.04 17.57
N ALA A 55 2.59 -11.72 17.48
CA ALA A 55 1.83 -10.86 16.58
C ALA A 55 2.63 -9.64 16.14
N ILE A 56 2.30 -9.13 14.95
CA ILE A 56 2.84 -7.88 14.40
C ILE A 56 1.69 -6.92 14.11
N HIS A 57 1.76 -5.71 14.67
CA HIS A 57 0.90 -4.60 14.27
C HIS A 57 1.63 -3.71 13.27
N PRO A 58 1.14 -3.55 12.03
CA PRO A 58 1.87 -2.82 11.01
C PRO A 58 1.63 -1.30 11.05
N GLY A 59 0.86 -0.79 12.02
CA GLY A 59 0.40 0.60 12.02
C GLY A 59 -0.35 0.99 10.75
N TYR A 60 0.11 2.04 10.08
CA TYR A 60 -0.38 2.55 8.79
C TYR A 60 0.81 2.94 7.90
N GLY A 61 0.59 2.98 6.59
CA GLY A 61 1.68 3.13 5.63
C GLY A 61 2.64 1.93 5.67
N PHE A 62 3.84 2.09 5.11
CA PHE A 62 4.84 1.02 5.02
C PHE A 62 4.24 -0.30 4.50
N LEU A 63 4.17 -1.33 5.35
CA LEU A 63 3.70 -2.67 5.00
C LEU A 63 2.27 -2.96 5.49
N ALA A 64 1.53 -1.96 5.99
CA ALA A 64 0.19 -2.16 6.56
C ALA A 64 -0.86 -2.67 5.56
N GLU A 65 -0.70 -2.33 4.28
CA GLU A 65 -1.58 -2.77 3.20
C GLU A 65 -0.87 -3.75 2.25
N ASN A 66 0.28 -4.30 2.66
CA ASN A 66 1.09 -5.19 1.82
C ASN A 66 0.68 -6.66 2.04
N GLU A 67 0.05 -7.26 1.04
CA GLU A 67 -0.43 -8.65 1.11
C GLU A 67 0.71 -9.66 1.32
N GLU A 68 1.89 -9.43 0.73
CA GLU A 68 3.05 -10.32 0.87
C GLU A 68 3.55 -10.35 2.31
N PHE A 69 3.56 -9.20 2.99
CA PHE A 69 3.96 -9.11 4.39
C PHE A 69 3.00 -9.86 5.32
N ALA A 70 1.69 -9.67 5.14
CA ALA A 70 0.69 -10.41 5.90
C ALA A 70 0.79 -11.92 5.64
N GLN A 71 1.00 -12.34 4.39
CA GLN A 71 1.21 -13.73 4.03
C GLN A 71 2.47 -14.31 4.70
N LYS A 72 3.58 -13.56 4.73
CA LYS A 72 4.82 -13.96 5.40
C LYS A 72 4.67 -14.08 6.91
N CYS A 73 3.82 -13.25 7.53
CA CYS A 73 3.46 -13.40 8.94
C CYS A 73 2.76 -14.74 9.17
N GLU A 74 1.70 -15.05 8.39
CA GLU A 74 0.97 -16.31 8.48
C GLU A 74 1.86 -17.54 8.27
N GLU A 75 2.72 -17.52 7.24
CA GLU A 75 3.68 -18.59 6.93
C GLU A 75 4.67 -18.88 8.08
N ASN A 76 4.94 -17.88 8.93
CA ASN A 76 5.84 -18.00 10.08
C ASN A 76 5.09 -18.17 11.41
N GLY A 77 3.77 -18.35 11.39
CA GLY A 77 2.96 -18.51 12.61
C GLY A 77 2.85 -17.23 13.45
N ILE A 78 3.02 -16.06 12.82
CA ILE A 78 2.92 -14.75 13.46
C ILE A 78 1.57 -14.14 13.08
N THR A 79 0.79 -13.71 14.08
CA THR A 79 -0.50 -13.06 13.82
C THR A 79 -0.29 -11.68 13.22
N PHE A 80 -0.72 -11.47 11.98
CA PHE A 80 -0.83 -10.13 11.41
C PHE A 80 -2.04 -9.42 12.02
N ILE A 81 -1.82 -8.33 12.76
CA ILE A 81 -2.92 -7.55 13.37
C ILE A 81 -3.51 -6.63 12.29
N GLY A 82 -4.41 -7.22 11.50
CA GLY A 82 -5.10 -6.58 10.39
C GLY A 82 -6.15 -7.52 9.77
N PRO A 83 -6.68 -7.18 8.59
CA PRO A 83 -7.58 -8.07 7.86
C PRO A 83 -6.80 -9.27 7.26
N SER A 84 -7.54 -10.26 6.75
CA SER A 84 -6.92 -11.41 6.07
C SER A 84 -6.17 -11.01 4.80
N VAL A 85 -5.24 -11.86 4.35
CA VAL A 85 -4.50 -11.69 3.08
C VAL A 85 -5.44 -11.48 1.90
N GLU A 86 -6.54 -12.22 1.85
CA GLU A 86 -7.57 -12.07 0.82
C GLU A 86 -8.18 -10.66 0.79
N HIS A 87 -8.51 -10.10 1.96
CA HIS A 87 -9.04 -8.75 2.04
C HIS A 87 -7.98 -7.70 1.67
N LEU A 88 -6.72 -7.90 2.05
CA LEU A 88 -5.62 -7.01 1.64
C LEU A 88 -5.44 -6.99 0.12
N ARG A 89 -5.55 -8.14 -0.53
CA ARG A 89 -5.52 -8.25 -2.00
C ARG A 89 -6.67 -7.46 -2.63
N ILE A 90 -7.90 -7.79 -2.24
CA ILE A 90 -9.13 -7.21 -2.79
C ILE A 90 -9.15 -5.69 -2.61
N PHE A 91 -8.80 -5.21 -1.41
CA PHE A 91 -8.91 -3.79 -1.08
C PHE A 91 -7.63 -3.00 -1.38
N GLY A 92 -6.52 -3.67 -1.69
CA GLY A 92 -5.29 -3.05 -2.18
C GLY A 92 -5.42 -2.58 -3.64
N ASP A 93 -6.18 -3.29 -4.47
CA ASP A 93 -6.51 -2.87 -5.84
C ASP A 93 -7.85 -2.12 -5.87
N LYS A 94 -7.82 -0.82 -6.20
CA LYS A 94 -9.03 0.01 -6.31
C LYS A 94 -10.03 -0.47 -7.37
N VAL A 95 -9.57 -1.13 -8.42
CA VAL A 95 -10.44 -1.70 -9.45
C VAL A 95 -11.19 -2.90 -8.88
N GLU A 96 -10.48 -3.82 -8.24
CA GLU A 96 -11.07 -4.99 -7.59
C GLU A 96 -12.01 -4.58 -6.44
N ALA A 97 -11.58 -3.66 -5.58
CA ALA A 97 -12.39 -3.10 -4.50
C ALA A 97 -13.71 -2.50 -5.00
N ARG A 98 -13.68 -1.77 -6.12
CA ARG A 98 -14.90 -1.22 -6.72
C ARG A 98 -15.80 -2.31 -7.30
N ASN A 99 -15.22 -3.34 -7.92
CA ASN A 99 -15.97 -4.48 -8.45
C ASN A 99 -16.69 -5.25 -7.33
N VAL A 100 -16.02 -5.44 -6.18
CA VAL A 100 -16.63 -6.02 -4.97
C VAL A 100 -17.71 -5.11 -4.38
N ALA A 101 -17.50 -3.79 -4.34
CA ALA A 101 -18.54 -2.86 -3.90
C ALA A 101 -19.79 -2.93 -4.80
N ASN A 102 -19.60 -3.02 -6.11
CA ASN A 102 -20.71 -3.17 -7.07
C ASN A 102 -21.44 -4.50 -6.90
N SER A 103 -20.72 -5.62 -6.71
CA SER A 103 -21.35 -6.93 -6.51
C SER A 103 -22.11 -7.02 -5.19
N ALA A 104 -21.68 -6.26 -4.18
CA ALA A 104 -22.39 -6.08 -2.91
C ALA A 104 -23.61 -5.12 -3.01
N GLY A 105 -23.93 -4.59 -4.21
CA GLY A 105 -25.05 -3.68 -4.41
C GLY A 105 -24.82 -2.25 -3.89
N LEU A 106 -23.57 -1.88 -3.62
CA LEU A 106 -23.22 -0.52 -3.20
C LEU A 106 -23.11 0.41 -4.40
N HIS A 107 -23.52 1.66 -4.21
CA HIS A 107 -23.36 2.69 -5.23
C HIS A 107 -21.90 3.15 -5.30
N THR A 108 -21.27 3.01 -6.48
CA THR A 108 -19.90 3.45 -6.72
C THR A 108 -19.82 4.56 -7.77
N ILE A 109 -18.73 5.32 -7.74
CA ILE A 109 -18.43 6.32 -8.77
C ILE A 109 -18.12 5.58 -10.08
N PRO A 110 -18.74 5.95 -11.21
CA PRO A 110 -18.43 5.37 -12.51
C PRO A 110 -16.93 5.42 -12.81
N GLY A 111 -16.36 4.29 -13.22
CA GLY A 111 -14.96 4.17 -13.59
C GLY A 111 -14.76 3.03 -14.60
N THR A 112 -13.55 2.86 -15.10
CA THR A 112 -13.22 1.77 -16.02
C THR A 112 -13.26 0.43 -15.30
N ASN A 113 -13.95 -0.59 -15.85
CA ASN A 113 -14.11 -1.91 -15.20
C ASN A 113 -12.78 -2.62 -14.92
N ASP A 114 -11.79 -2.40 -15.77
CA ASP A 114 -10.44 -2.95 -15.69
C ASP A 114 -9.41 -1.81 -15.55
N PRO A 115 -8.17 -2.13 -15.11
CA PRO A 115 -7.06 -1.19 -15.21
C PRO A 115 -6.87 -0.72 -16.66
N VAL A 116 -6.67 0.59 -16.83
CA VAL A 116 -6.41 1.17 -18.16
C VAL A 116 -5.03 0.75 -18.64
N LYS A 117 -4.95 0.21 -19.87
CA LYS A 117 -3.68 -0.28 -20.45
C LYS A 117 -3.07 0.70 -21.43
N SER A 118 -3.85 1.69 -21.85
CA SER A 118 -3.45 2.67 -22.84
C SER A 118 -4.16 4.00 -22.66
N LEU A 119 -3.56 5.08 -23.16
CA LEU A 119 -4.19 6.40 -23.25
C LEU A 119 -5.56 6.32 -23.95
N LYS A 120 -5.69 5.46 -24.96
CA LYS A 120 -6.93 5.26 -25.73
C LYS A 120 -8.08 4.73 -24.87
N ASP A 121 -7.79 3.94 -23.84
CA ASP A 121 -8.81 3.44 -22.92
C ASP A 121 -9.36 4.58 -22.06
N VAL A 122 -8.49 5.51 -21.66
CA VAL A 122 -8.88 6.71 -20.92
C VAL A 122 -9.67 7.68 -21.80
N GLU A 123 -9.28 7.83 -23.07
CA GLU A 123 -10.04 8.62 -24.06
C GLU A 123 -11.46 8.10 -24.24
N LYS A 124 -11.64 6.79 -24.42
CA LYS A 124 -12.97 6.16 -24.52
C LYS A 124 -13.82 6.40 -23.28
N PHE A 125 -13.22 6.34 -22.09
CA PHE A 125 -13.91 6.62 -20.85
C PHE A 125 -14.37 8.10 -20.79
N ALA A 126 -13.48 9.02 -21.15
CA ALA A 126 -13.78 10.45 -21.18
C ALA A 126 -14.86 10.80 -22.21
N ASP A 127 -14.82 10.21 -23.41
CA ASP A 127 -15.81 10.42 -24.46
C ASP A 127 -17.21 9.92 -24.03
N LYS A 128 -17.26 8.85 -23.24
CA LYS A 128 -18.52 8.28 -22.73
C LYS A 128 -19.10 9.05 -21.54
N HIS A 129 -18.26 9.50 -20.61
CA HIS A 129 -18.69 10.05 -19.32
C HIS A 129 -18.52 11.57 -19.19
N GLY A 130 -17.81 12.20 -20.12
CA GLY A 130 -17.49 13.62 -20.08
C GLY A 130 -16.35 13.97 -19.12
N TYR A 131 -15.81 15.17 -19.29
CA TYR A 131 -14.87 15.78 -18.36
C TYR A 131 -15.63 16.58 -17.27
N PRO A 132 -15.04 16.80 -16.08
CA PRO A 132 -13.72 16.35 -15.65
C PRO A 132 -13.67 14.87 -15.29
N ILE A 133 -12.52 14.23 -15.50
CA ILE A 133 -12.23 12.86 -15.04
C ILE A 133 -11.07 12.87 -14.05
N MET A 134 -10.96 11.79 -13.26
CA MET A 134 -9.84 11.56 -12.35
C MET A 134 -9.10 10.29 -12.74
N ILE A 135 -7.84 10.42 -13.12
CA ILE A 135 -6.92 9.28 -13.29
C ILE A 135 -6.40 8.91 -11.90
N LYS A 136 -6.43 7.61 -11.55
CA LYS A 136 -5.93 7.09 -10.27
C LYS A 136 -5.14 5.81 -10.54
N ALA A 137 -3.94 5.70 -9.98
CA ALA A 137 -3.19 4.46 -9.90
C ALA A 137 -3.97 3.41 -9.09
N ALA A 138 -3.98 2.17 -9.57
CA ALA A 138 -4.70 1.05 -8.97
C ALA A 138 -4.20 0.80 -7.55
N MET A 139 -2.90 0.55 -7.40
CA MET A 139 -2.20 0.30 -6.13
C MET A 139 -1.77 1.57 -5.38
N GLY A 140 -2.25 2.75 -5.80
CA GLY A 140 -1.74 4.03 -5.28
C GLY A 140 -2.27 4.40 -3.89
N GLY A 141 -1.39 4.83 -2.98
CA GLY A 141 -1.73 5.35 -1.65
C GLY A 141 -1.33 6.81 -1.42
N GLY A 142 -1.84 7.44 -0.36
CA GLY A 142 -1.35 8.75 0.12
C GLY A 142 -1.52 9.94 -0.84
N GLY A 143 -2.41 9.83 -1.84
CA GLY A 143 -2.66 10.89 -2.84
C GLY A 143 -1.66 10.93 -4.01
N ARG A 144 -0.73 9.96 -4.08
CA ARG A 144 0.20 9.83 -5.22
C ARG A 144 -0.42 9.00 -6.34
N GLY A 145 -0.02 9.28 -7.58
CA GLY A 145 -0.51 8.56 -8.76
C GLY A 145 -1.94 8.95 -9.14
N MET A 146 -2.44 10.12 -8.73
CA MET A 146 -3.74 10.63 -9.15
C MET A 146 -3.64 11.99 -9.85
N ARG A 147 -4.44 12.19 -10.90
CA ARG A 147 -4.47 13.44 -11.68
C ARG A 147 -5.89 13.75 -12.12
N ILE A 148 -6.32 14.98 -11.85
CA ILE A 148 -7.54 15.52 -12.45
C ILE A 148 -7.25 15.92 -13.90
N VAL A 149 -8.19 15.61 -14.79
CA VAL A 149 -8.16 16.02 -16.20
C VAL A 149 -9.45 16.76 -16.47
N LYS A 150 -9.36 18.08 -16.72
CA LYS A 150 -10.53 18.94 -16.91
C LYS A 150 -10.97 19.02 -18.37
N ARG A 151 -10.07 18.69 -19.30
CA ARG A 151 -10.28 18.78 -20.75
C ARG A 151 -9.31 17.87 -21.50
N LYS A 152 -9.64 17.58 -22.77
CA LYS A 152 -8.95 16.59 -23.59
C LYS A 152 -7.45 16.85 -23.76
N GLU A 153 -7.06 18.11 -23.83
CA GLU A 153 -5.66 18.50 -24.08
C GLU A 153 -4.74 18.13 -22.90
N GLU A 154 -5.30 18.02 -21.68
CA GLU A 154 -4.55 17.68 -20.46
C GLU A 154 -4.34 16.16 -20.31
N LEU A 155 -5.09 15.35 -21.08
CA LEU A 155 -5.23 13.91 -20.82
C LEU A 155 -3.90 13.14 -20.92
N ARG A 156 -3.16 13.34 -22.01
CA ARG A 156 -1.91 12.62 -22.27
C ARG A 156 -0.89 12.88 -21.18
N GLU A 157 -0.71 14.15 -20.83
CA GLU A 157 0.25 14.57 -19.83
C GLU A 157 -0.12 14.02 -18.44
N ALA A 158 -1.40 14.13 -18.06
CA ALA A 158 -1.90 13.60 -16.79
C ALA A 158 -1.72 12.07 -16.68
N TYR A 159 -1.98 11.34 -17.77
CA TYR A 159 -1.79 9.90 -17.84
C TYR A 159 -0.32 9.49 -17.63
N GLU A 160 0.61 10.08 -18.39
CA GLU A 160 2.04 9.77 -18.27
C GLU A 160 2.60 10.14 -16.90
N ARG A 161 2.18 11.29 -16.34
CA ARG A 161 2.59 11.69 -14.98
C ARG A 161 2.05 10.74 -13.91
N ALA A 162 0.79 10.32 -14.00
CA ALA A 162 0.20 9.39 -13.04
C ALA A 162 0.91 8.03 -13.08
N ARG A 163 1.19 7.51 -14.28
CA ARG A 163 1.90 6.24 -14.48
C ARG A 163 3.35 6.29 -13.99
N SER A 164 4.06 7.37 -14.28
CA SER A 164 5.44 7.55 -13.82
C SER A 164 5.53 7.63 -12.29
N GLU A 165 4.61 8.37 -11.65
CA GLU A 165 4.55 8.47 -10.20
C GLU A 165 4.16 7.12 -9.54
N ALA A 166 3.25 6.37 -10.17
CA ALA A 166 2.85 5.05 -9.69
C ALA A 166 4.04 4.07 -9.71
N ASN A 167 4.75 3.97 -10.83
CA ASN A 167 5.90 3.09 -10.97
C ASN A 167 7.03 3.45 -9.98
N GLN A 168 7.26 4.74 -9.74
CA GLN A 168 8.28 5.19 -8.77
C GLN A 168 7.91 4.94 -7.31
N SER A 169 6.62 5.00 -6.97
CA SER A 169 6.16 4.95 -5.58
C SER A 169 5.67 3.57 -5.14
N PHE A 170 5.16 2.78 -6.08
CA PHE A 170 4.47 1.51 -5.81
C PHE A 170 5.01 0.34 -6.64
N GLY A 171 5.88 0.60 -7.63
CA GLY A 171 6.45 -0.44 -8.49
C GLY A 171 5.47 -1.03 -9.52
N ASP A 172 4.36 -0.33 -9.76
CA ASP A 172 3.23 -0.72 -10.64
C ASP A 172 2.91 0.40 -11.65
#